data_AF-A0A5C6P5V2-F1
#
_entry.id   AF-A0A5C6P5V2-F1
#
_cell.length_a   1.000
_cell.length_b   1.000
_cell.length_c   1.000
_cell.angle_alpha   90.00
_cell.angle_beta   90.00
_cell.angle_gamma   90.00
#
_symmetry.space_group_name_H-M   'P 1'
#
loop_
_entity.id
_entity.type
_entity.pdbx_description
1 polymer ?
#
loop_
_entity_poly.entity_id
_entity_poly.type
_entity_poly.pdbx_seq_one_letter_code
_entity_poly.pdbx_strand_id
1 'polypeptide(L)'
;MGKLKKNSSDSLYWLLREPTVHGARLDVSAEATPRLAAALWRTRTLLLQHVVAVAGPDLTGAEAVGSLLGICSSQAAEGVLRLWRNRLSTRERRLLEDYGQGTEPDSEDPFPEIRLAAHPGNLDGPLLRPAKTFSLVAVDKKTTYNNCVTVLNRRGLSNRSTSMWADRLGGDGARPCWRVLYKPPLKKRTVDLQWRILHGAVALNALLSRMNTAVSDQCPFCSGERLCSTRTECERLTF
;
A
#
# COMPACT_ATOMS: atom_id res chain seq x y z
N MET A 1 -21.55 29.95 20.03
CA MET A 1 -21.27 29.79 18.58
C MET A 1 -20.31 28.61 18.42
N GLY A 2 -20.81 27.45 17.98
CA GLY A 2 -19.96 26.28 17.77
C GLY A 2 -19.09 26.49 16.54
N LYS A 3 -17.76 26.44 16.68
CA LYS A 3 -16.84 26.40 15.54
C LYS A 3 -17.21 25.18 14.69
N LEU A 4 -17.75 25.42 13.49
CA LEU A 4 -17.89 24.39 12.46
C LEU A 4 -16.52 23.76 12.26
N LYS A 5 -16.45 22.44 12.47
CA LYS A 5 -15.23 21.65 12.32
C LYS A 5 -14.82 21.72 10.85
N LYS A 6 -13.92 22.65 10.50
CA LYS A 6 -13.34 22.77 9.16
C LYS A 6 -12.74 21.41 8.80
N ASN A 7 -13.10 20.86 7.65
CA ASN A 7 -12.46 19.65 7.16
C ASN A 7 -10.98 19.98 6.87
N SER A 8 -10.05 19.14 7.33
CA SER A 8 -8.61 19.37 7.17
C SER A 8 -8.14 19.49 5.71
N SER A 9 -8.98 19.05 4.75
CA SER A 9 -8.77 19.22 3.31
C SER A 9 -8.88 20.67 2.83
N ASP A 10 -9.33 21.58 3.69
CA ASP A 10 -9.75 22.94 3.33
C ASP A 10 -8.87 24.00 3.98
N SER A 11 -7.69 23.60 4.46
CA SER A 11 -6.75 24.49 5.11
C SER A 11 -5.84 25.17 4.10
N LEU A 12 -6.00 26.49 3.98
CA LEU A 12 -5.08 27.35 3.23
C LEU A 12 -3.66 27.28 3.81
N TYR A 13 -3.52 27.21 5.14
CA TYR A 13 -2.23 27.11 5.82
C TYR A 13 -1.44 25.87 5.37
N TRP A 14 -2.07 24.70 5.36
CA TRP A 14 -1.42 23.47 4.92
C TRP A 14 -1.19 23.43 3.41
N LEU A 15 -2.10 23.99 2.61
CA LEU A 15 -1.94 24.11 1.15
C LEU A 15 -0.70 24.94 0.78
N LEU A 16 -0.50 26.09 1.41
CA LEU A 16 0.65 26.98 1.15
C LEU A 16 1.99 26.34 1.53
N ARG A 17 1.97 25.39 2.48
CA ARG A 17 3.14 24.60 2.92
C ARG A 17 3.37 23.32 2.11
N GLU A 18 2.57 23.06 1.09
CA GLU A 18 2.77 21.90 0.21
C GLU A 18 4.12 22.02 -0.53
N PRO A 19 5.01 21.01 -0.44
CA PRO A 19 6.31 21.07 -1.11
C PRO A 19 6.21 20.92 -2.62
N THR A 20 7.11 21.60 -3.35
CA THR A 20 7.18 21.59 -4.82
C THR A 20 8.29 20.70 -5.39
N VAL A 21 8.94 19.90 -4.55
CA VAL A 21 10.13 19.08 -4.89
C VAL A 21 10.09 17.70 -4.21
N HIS A 22 10.99 16.79 -4.63
CA HIS A 22 11.23 15.46 -4.04
C HIS A 22 10.07 14.48 -4.08
N GLY A 23 9.34 14.45 -5.20
CA GLY A 23 8.21 13.54 -5.39
C GLY A 23 6.99 13.90 -4.55
N ALA A 24 6.94 15.12 -4.00
CA ALA A 24 5.74 15.68 -3.42
C ALA A 24 4.64 15.84 -4.48
N ARG A 25 3.39 16.07 -4.05
CA ARG A 25 2.24 16.17 -4.97
C ARG A 25 2.41 17.29 -6.01
N LEU A 26 3.07 18.38 -5.63
CA LEU A 26 3.35 19.52 -6.51
C LEU A 26 4.76 19.46 -7.15
N ASP A 27 5.47 18.34 -7.02
CA ASP A 27 6.71 18.14 -7.76
C ASP A 27 6.40 17.83 -9.22
N VAL A 28 6.64 18.82 -10.08
CA VAL A 28 6.45 18.72 -11.54
C VAL A 28 7.78 18.56 -12.27
N SER A 29 8.90 18.37 -11.56
CA SER A 29 10.23 18.33 -12.15
C SER A 29 10.46 17.20 -13.16
N ALA A 30 9.71 16.09 -13.04
CA ALA A 30 9.74 14.98 -13.98
C ALA A 30 9.03 15.29 -15.32
N GLU A 31 8.05 16.19 -15.30
CA GLU A 31 7.23 16.57 -16.48
C GLU A 31 7.65 17.89 -17.11
N ALA A 32 8.38 18.71 -16.34
CA ALA A 32 8.80 20.04 -16.72
C ALA A 32 10.15 20.05 -17.45
N THR A 33 10.68 21.26 -17.66
CA THR A 33 12.00 21.45 -18.26
C THR A 33 13.11 20.78 -17.45
N PRO A 34 14.13 20.21 -18.13
CA PRO A 34 15.31 19.71 -17.46
C PRO A 34 15.87 20.79 -16.52
N ARG A 35 16.29 20.39 -15.31
CA ARG A 35 16.89 21.25 -14.27
C ARG A 35 15.91 22.11 -13.45
N LEU A 36 14.59 21.98 -13.63
CA LEU A 36 13.61 22.70 -12.78
C LEU A 36 13.85 22.45 -11.29
N ALA A 37 14.05 21.20 -10.87
CA ALA A 37 14.33 20.86 -9.47
C ALA A 37 15.57 21.61 -8.93
N ALA A 38 16.65 21.65 -9.71
CA ALA A 38 17.87 22.37 -9.32
C ALA A 38 17.64 23.89 -9.23
N ALA A 39 16.80 24.45 -10.12
CA ALA A 39 16.44 25.86 -10.08
C ALA A 39 15.64 26.19 -8.81
N LEU A 40 14.60 25.42 -8.49
CA LEU A 40 13.79 25.58 -7.28
C LEU A 40 14.64 25.50 -6.00
N TRP A 41 15.61 24.58 -5.97
CA TRP A 41 16.57 24.46 -4.88
C TRP A 41 17.46 25.68 -4.74
N ARG A 42 18.04 26.15 -5.85
CA ARG A 42 18.91 27.33 -5.89
C ARG A 42 18.17 28.59 -5.43
N THR A 43 16.91 28.75 -5.80
CA THR A 43 16.09 29.92 -5.46
C THR A 43 15.34 29.78 -4.13
N ARG A 44 15.47 28.63 -3.45
CA ARG A 44 14.70 28.26 -2.25
C ARG A 44 13.18 28.30 -2.46
N THR A 45 12.70 28.11 -3.68
CA THR A 45 11.27 28.06 -4.04
C THR A 45 10.71 26.64 -3.78
N LEU A 46 10.75 26.21 -2.52
CA LEU A 46 10.46 24.82 -2.12
C LEU A 46 9.00 24.55 -1.73
N LEU A 47 8.20 25.60 -1.56
CA LEU A 47 6.82 25.54 -1.06
C LEU A 47 5.90 26.27 -2.03
N LEU A 48 4.62 25.87 -2.07
CA LEU A 48 3.62 26.53 -2.90
C LEU A 48 3.54 28.04 -2.62
N GLN A 49 3.67 28.46 -1.36
CA GLN A 49 3.67 29.88 -0.99
C GLN A 49 4.74 30.71 -1.74
N HIS A 50 5.93 30.14 -1.99
CA HIS A 50 7.01 30.85 -2.66
C HIS A 50 6.73 31.02 -4.15
N VAL A 51 6.02 30.06 -4.74
CA VAL A 51 5.56 30.16 -6.12
C VAL A 51 4.44 31.21 -6.22
N VAL A 52 3.43 31.14 -5.36
CA VAL A 52 2.29 32.06 -5.34
C VAL A 52 2.75 33.51 -5.10
N ALA A 53 3.73 33.72 -4.22
CA ALA A 53 4.29 35.06 -3.96
C ALA A 53 4.90 35.72 -5.20
N VAL A 54 5.31 34.94 -6.21
CA VAL A 54 5.99 35.42 -7.42
C VAL A 54 5.05 35.39 -8.63
N ALA A 55 4.26 34.33 -8.75
CA ALA A 55 3.36 34.09 -9.87
C ALA A 55 1.96 34.71 -9.70
N GLY A 56 1.64 35.15 -8.49
CA GLY A 56 0.28 35.51 -8.08
C GLY A 56 -0.58 34.30 -7.68
N PRO A 57 -1.73 34.54 -7.05
CA PRO A 57 -2.67 33.51 -6.60
C PRO A 57 -3.18 32.61 -7.73
N ASP A 58 -3.33 33.19 -8.93
CA ASP A 58 -3.86 32.52 -10.12
C ASP A 58 -2.78 31.69 -10.84
N LEU A 59 -1.51 31.80 -10.39
CA LEU A 59 -0.33 31.21 -11.01
C LEU A 59 -0.18 31.60 -12.49
N THR A 60 -0.34 32.88 -12.83
CA THR A 60 -0.27 33.40 -14.22
C THR A 60 0.98 34.24 -14.51
N GLY A 61 1.78 34.56 -13.49
CA GLY A 61 3.00 35.37 -13.60
C GLY A 61 4.19 34.63 -14.24
N ALA A 62 4.06 34.22 -15.50
CA ALA A 62 5.09 33.45 -16.23
C ALA A 62 6.43 34.18 -16.33
N GLU A 63 6.42 35.50 -16.56
CA GLU A 63 7.65 36.30 -16.67
C GLU A 63 8.41 36.34 -15.34
N ALA A 64 7.72 36.66 -14.24
CA ALA A 64 8.33 36.75 -12.91
C ALA A 64 8.91 35.39 -12.46
N VAL A 65 8.16 34.31 -12.71
CA VAL A 65 8.62 32.94 -12.41
C VAL A 65 9.78 32.54 -13.33
N GLY A 66 9.73 32.93 -14.60
CA GLY A 66 10.80 32.71 -15.56
C GLY A 66 12.10 33.38 -15.12
N SER A 67 12.04 34.66 -14.75
CA SER A 67 13.18 35.40 -14.21
C SER A 67 13.74 34.78 -12.92
N LEU A 68 12.87 34.38 -11.99
CA LEU A 68 13.29 33.75 -10.73
C LEU A 68 14.03 32.43 -10.98
N LEU A 69 13.44 31.55 -11.80
CA LEU A 69 13.96 30.20 -12.01
C LEU A 69 15.08 30.16 -13.06
N GLY A 70 15.32 31.25 -13.78
CA GLY A 70 16.27 31.31 -14.89
C GLY A 70 15.77 30.61 -16.16
N ILE A 71 14.46 30.61 -16.38
CA ILE A 71 13.82 30.09 -17.59
C ILE A 71 13.68 31.24 -18.58
N CYS A 72 14.46 31.20 -19.66
CA CYS A 72 14.48 32.27 -20.67
C CYS A 72 13.21 32.32 -21.55
N SER A 73 12.48 31.21 -21.64
CA SER A 73 11.27 31.12 -22.46
C SER A 73 10.01 31.33 -21.62
N SER A 74 9.25 32.39 -21.95
CA SER A 74 7.94 32.65 -21.34
C SER A 74 6.98 31.48 -21.52
N GLN A 75 6.98 30.84 -22.70
CA GLN A 75 6.17 29.64 -22.94
C GLN A 75 6.57 28.46 -22.05
N ALA A 76 7.87 28.30 -21.77
CA ALA A 76 8.33 27.25 -20.87
C ALA A 76 7.93 27.52 -19.41
N ALA A 77 8.04 28.78 -18.96
CA ALA A 77 7.59 29.19 -17.63
C ALA A 77 6.06 29.00 -17.46
N GLU A 78 5.28 29.40 -18.47
CA GLU A 78 3.84 29.16 -18.50
C GLU A 78 3.50 27.66 -18.52
N GLY A 79 4.32 26.86 -19.20
CA GLY A 79 4.23 25.40 -19.17
C GLY A 79 4.34 24.84 -17.74
N VAL A 80 5.32 25.32 -16.97
CA VAL A 80 5.51 24.91 -15.56
C VAL A 80 4.32 25.34 -14.70
N LEU A 81 3.88 26.60 -14.83
CA LEU A 81 2.73 27.12 -14.09
C LEU A 81 1.45 26.33 -14.38
N ARG A 82 1.24 25.95 -15.64
CA ARG A 82 0.13 25.09 -16.05
C ARG A 82 0.19 23.72 -15.39
N LEU A 83 1.38 23.11 -15.25
CA LEU A 83 1.53 21.84 -14.54
C LEU A 83 1.11 21.96 -13.08
N TRP A 84 1.56 23.00 -12.37
CA TRP A 84 1.12 23.23 -10.99
C TRP A 84 -0.39 23.48 -10.89
N ARG A 85 -0.96 24.31 -11.76
CA ARG A 85 -2.42 24.52 -11.80
C ARG A 85 -3.15 23.18 -11.98
N ASN A 86 -2.69 22.31 -12.87
CA ASN A 86 -3.32 21.02 -13.13
C ASN A 86 -3.26 20.05 -11.93
N ARG A 87 -2.28 20.22 -11.02
CA ARG A 87 -2.17 19.45 -9.78
C ARG A 87 -3.08 19.96 -8.65
N LEU A 88 -3.56 21.19 -8.78
CA LEU A 88 -4.50 21.81 -7.85
C LEU A 88 -5.95 21.53 -8.26
N SER A 89 -6.74 21.07 -7.30
CA SER A 89 -8.19 20.94 -7.45
C SER A 89 -8.86 22.32 -7.61
N THR A 90 -10.07 22.33 -8.17
CA THR A 90 -10.88 23.55 -8.30
C THR A 90 -11.08 24.26 -6.96
N ARG A 91 -11.13 23.49 -5.87
CA ARG A 91 -11.30 24.04 -4.52
C ARG A 91 -10.03 24.71 -4.00
N GLU A 92 -8.88 24.10 -4.20
CA GLU A 92 -7.58 24.68 -3.81
C GLU A 92 -7.29 25.96 -4.58
N ARG A 93 -7.66 26.04 -5.85
CA ARG A 93 -7.53 27.28 -6.64
C ARG A 93 -8.36 28.42 -6.04
N ARG A 94 -9.60 28.16 -5.60
CA ARG A 94 -10.41 29.15 -4.89
C ARG A 94 -9.78 29.61 -3.58
N LEU A 95 -9.17 28.70 -2.82
CA LEU A 95 -8.43 29.08 -1.60
C LEU A 95 -7.26 30.04 -1.91
N LEU A 96 -6.57 29.85 -3.04
CA LEU A 96 -5.51 30.75 -3.47
C LEU A 96 -6.07 32.10 -3.95
N GLU A 97 -7.19 32.11 -4.67
CA GLU A 97 -7.89 33.35 -5.05
C GLU A 97 -8.30 34.15 -3.81
N ASP A 98 -8.91 33.49 -2.81
CA ASP A 98 -9.30 34.09 -1.52
C ASP A 98 -8.08 34.62 -0.75
N TYR A 99 -6.95 33.90 -0.79
CA TYR A 99 -5.66 34.35 -0.24
C TYR A 99 -5.16 35.62 -0.93
N GLY A 100 -5.27 35.68 -2.26
CA GLY A 100 -4.96 36.89 -3.05
C GLY A 100 -5.82 38.10 -2.69
N GLN A 101 -7.04 37.87 -2.19
CA GLN A 101 -7.97 38.90 -1.73
C GLN A 101 -7.75 39.31 -0.26
N GLY A 102 -6.76 38.72 0.43
CA GLY A 102 -6.40 39.06 1.81
C GLY A 102 -6.86 38.06 2.87
N THR A 103 -7.33 36.87 2.49
CA THR A 103 -7.63 35.81 3.47
C THR A 103 -6.34 35.30 4.11
N GLU A 104 -6.22 35.40 5.43
CA GLU A 104 -5.02 34.91 6.13
C GLU A 104 -5.06 33.40 6.42
N PRO A 105 -3.91 32.70 6.31
CA PRO A 105 -3.81 31.31 6.68
C PRO A 105 -3.87 31.12 8.21
N ASP A 106 -4.72 30.20 8.68
CA ASP A 106 -4.86 29.89 10.11
C ASP A 106 -3.89 28.78 10.54
N SER A 107 -2.96 29.09 11.44
CA SER A 107 -1.99 28.10 11.96
C SER A 107 -2.62 27.05 12.88
N GLU A 108 -3.83 27.32 13.39
CA GLU A 108 -4.58 26.39 14.24
C GLU A 108 -5.42 25.40 13.40
N ASP A 109 -5.38 25.51 12.07
CA ASP A 109 -6.06 24.56 11.20
C ASP A 109 -5.51 23.13 11.42
N PRO A 110 -6.39 22.12 11.57
CA PRO A 110 -5.96 20.75 11.83
C PRO A 110 -5.15 20.21 10.65
N PHE A 111 -4.10 19.45 10.96
CA PHE A 111 -3.28 18.79 9.95
C PHE A 111 -4.14 17.89 9.03
N PRO A 112 -3.91 17.89 7.70
CA PRO A 112 -4.64 17.06 6.74
C PRO A 112 -4.67 15.59 7.12
N GLU A 113 -5.82 14.96 6.98
CA GLU A 113 -5.97 13.53 7.27
C GLU A 113 -5.15 12.69 6.27
N ILE A 114 -4.04 12.12 6.72
CA ILE A 114 -3.30 11.13 5.94
C ILE A 114 -3.95 9.77 6.12
N ARG A 115 -4.46 9.19 5.03
CA ARG A 115 -4.98 7.82 5.01
C ARG A 115 -3.99 6.87 4.37
N LEU A 116 -3.71 5.78 5.04
CA LEU A 116 -2.93 4.67 4.52
C LEU A 116 -3.86 3.64 3.89
N ALA A 117 -3.56 3.26 2.65
CA ALA A 117 -4.21 2.19 1.93
C ALA A 117 -3.15 1.21 1.46
N ALA A 118 -3.37 -0.09 1.67
CA ALA A 118 -2.50 -1.07 1.05
C ALA A 118 -2.85 -1.19 -0.44
N HIS A 119 -1.85 -1.03 -1.31
CA HIS A 119 -2.01 -1.23 -2.74
C HIS A 119 -1.35 -2.55 -3.15
N PRO A 120 -2.10 -3.67 -3.24
CA PRO A 120 -1.53 -4.96 -3.59
C PRO A 120 -1.12 -5.07 -5.07
N GLY A 121 -1.36 -4.04 -5.92
CA GLY A 121 -1.06 -4.08 -7.35
C GLY A 121 -1.95 -5.12 -8.06
N ASN A 122 -1.34 -5.97 -8.89
CA ASN A 122 -2.02 -7.01 -9.69
C ASN A 122 -2.28 -8.32 -8.92
N LEU A 123 -2.13 -8.34 -7.60
CA LEU A 123 -2.37 -9.56 -6.83
C LEU A 123 -3.89 -9.80 -6.74
N ASP A 124 -4.34 -10.92 -7.29
CA ASP A 124 -5.74 -11.36 -7.31
C ASP A 124 -5.90 -12.73 -6.61
N GLY A 125 -7.09 -12.98 -6.07
CA GLY A 125 -7.43 -14.26 -5.48
C GLY A 125 -8.43 -14.18 -4.32
N PRO A 126 -9.14 -15.28 -4.04
CA PRO A 126 -10.25 -15.33 -3.06
C PRO A 126 -9.80 -15.08 -1.60
N LEU A 127 -8.50 -15.19 -1.31
CA LEU A 127 -7.92 -14.91 0.00
C LEU A 127 -7.51 -13.43 0.17
N LEU A 128 -7.53 -12.64 -0.90
CA LEU A 128 -7.14 -11.24 -0.89
C LEU A 128 -8.37 -10.36 -0.66
N ARG A 129 -8.75 -10.16 0.61
CA ARG A 129 -9.79 -9.17 0.95
C ARG A 129 -9.35 -7.75 0.55
N PRO A 130 -10.28 -6.85 0.17
CA PRO A 130 -9.95 -5.47 -0.13
C PRO A 130 -9.17 -4.84 1.02
N ALA A 131 -8.15 -4.06 0.66
CA ALA A 131 -7.29 -3.39 1.62
C ALA A 131 -8.12 -2.39 2.44
N LYS A 132 -8.13 -2.54 3.77
CA LYS A 132 -8.72 -1.53 4.65
C LYS A 132 -7.88 -0.28 4.60
N THR A 133 -8.54 0.86 4.39
CA THR A 133 -7.96 2.19 4.57
C THR A 133 -8.03 2.56 6.05
N PHE A 134 -6.99 3.22 6.57
CA PHE A 134 -6.98 3.70 7.94
C PHE A 134 -6.28 5.06 8.05
N SER A 135 -6.73 5.89 8.98
CA SER A 135 -6.10 7.18 9.29
C SER A 135 -4.77 6.96 9.99
N LEU A 136 -3.70 7.57 9.47
CA LEU A 136 -2.36 7.50 10.05
C LEU A 136 -2.31 8.08 11.46
N VAL A 137 -3.12 9.10 11.74
CA VAL A 137 -3.17 9.78 13.04
C VAL A 137 -3.90 8.94 14.09
N ALA A 138 -4.96 8.23 13.68
CA ALA A 138 -5.81 7.48 14.61
C ALA A 138 -5.38 6.01 14.82
N VAL A 139 -4.58 5.45 13.91
CA VAL A 139 -4.20 4.03 13.95
C VAL A 139 -3.12 3.77 15.02
N ASP A 140 -3.27 2.69 15.77
CA ASP A 140 -2.24 2.26 16.72
C ASP A 140 -1.09 1.51 16.03
N LYS A 141 0.07 1.48 16.68
CA LYS A 141 1.30 0.87 16.16
C LYS A 141 1.12 -0.62 15.79
N LYS A 142 0.36 -1.36 16.59
CA LYS A 142 0.16 -2.81 16.41
C LYS A 142 -0.74 -3.06 15.20
N THR A 143 -1.80 -2.28 15.04
CA THR A 143 -2.69 -2.36 13.86
C THR A 143 -1.93 -2.03 12.58
N THR A 144 -1.10 -0.98 12.56
CA THR A 144 -0.26 -0.65 11.40
C THR A 144 0.70 -1.79 11.06
N TYR A 145 1.45 -2.30 12.05
CA TYR A 145 2.38 -3.42 11.84
C TYR A 145 1.67 -4.66 11.27
N ASN A 146 0.55 -5.06 11.89
CA ASN A 146 -0.22 -6.22 11.44
C ASN A 146 -0.73 -6.06 10.01
N ASN A 147 -1.18 -4.85 9.63
CA ASN A 147 -1.61 -4.56 8.27
C ASN A 147 -0.43 -4.65 7.29
N CYS A 148 0.73 -4.08 7.62
CA CYS A 148 1.95 -4.20 6.80
C CYS A 148 2.36 -5.66 6.61
N VAL A 149 2.45 -6.44 7.69
CA VAL A 149 2.80 -7.88 7.64
C VAL A 149 1.77 -8.66 6.82
N THR A 150 0.48 -8.36 6.99
CA THR A 150 -0.58 -8.98 6.18
C THR A 150 -0.36 -8.72 4.69
N VAL A 151 -0.08 -7.47 4.32
CA VAL A 151 0.13 -7.05 2.92
C VAL A 151 1.40 -7.68 2.33
N LEU A 152 2.50 -7.71 3.09
CA LEU A 152 3.74 -8.36 2.66
C LEU A 152 3.53 -9.86 2.41
N ASN A 153 2.81 -10.53 3.30
CA ASN A 153 2.51 -11.96 3.16
C ASN A 153 1.46 -12.27 2.09
N ARG A 154 0.61 -11.30 1.71
CA ARG A 154 -0.37 -11.48 0.62
C ARG A 154 0.27 -11.82 -0.72
N ARG A 155 1.50 -11.35 -1.00
CA ARG A 155 2.22 -11.76 -2.22
C ARG A 155 2.41 -13.28 -2.27
N GLY A 156 2.63 -13.94 -1.14
CA GLY A 156 2.73 -15.40 -1.05
C GLY A 156 1.39 -16.13 -1.15
N LEU A 157 0.26 -15.41 -1.08
CA LEU A 157 -1.10 -15.93 -1.18
C LEU A 157 -1.73 -15.70 -2.56
N SER A 158 -1.10 -14.90 -3.42
CA SER A 158 -1.56 -14.65 -4.79
C SER A 158 -1.67 -15.96 -5.56
N ASN A 159 -2.75 -16.13 -6.33
CA ASN A 159 -3.03 -17.32 -7.14
C ASN A 159 -3.07 -18.65 -6.35
N ARG A 160 -3.15 -18.61 -5.01
CA ARG A 160 -3.38 -19.82 -4.21
C ARG A 160 -4.86 -20.10 -4.08
N SER A 161 -5.26 -21.33 -4.35
CA SER A 161 -6.60 -21.81 -4.00
C SER A 161 -6.81 -21.71 -2.48
N THR A 162 -8.06 -21.46 -2.07
CA THR A 162 -8.43 -21.31 -0.65
C THR A 162 -8.02 -22.52 0.19
N SER A 163 -7.92 -23.70 -0.45
CA SER A 163 -7.16 -24.84 0.03
C SER A 163 -6.79 -25.74 -1.15
N MET A 164 -5.63 -26.41 -1.10
CA MET A 164 -5.26 -27.45 -2.10
C MET A 164 -6.27 -28.61 -2.13
N TRP A 165 -7.08 -28.73 -1.06
CA TRP A 165 -8.15 -29.72 -0.93
C TRP A 165 -9.43 -29.32 -1.67
N ALA A 166 -9.64 -28.05 -2.00
CA ALA A 166 -10.82 -27.64 -2.76
C ALA A 166 -10.77 -28.23 -4.19
N ASP A 167 -9.58 -28.24 -4.79
CA ASP A 167 -9.34 -28.82 -6.11
C ASP A 167 -9.33 -30.36 -6.04
N ARG A 168 -8.74 -30.94 -4.99
CA ARG A 168 -8.63 -32.41 -4.81
C ARG A 168 -9.92 -33.10 -4.36
N LEU A 169 -10.80 -32.40 -3.65
CA LEU A 169 -12.09 -32.93 -3.16
C LEU A 169 -13.27 -32.58 -4.09
N GLY A 170 -12.97 -32.13 -5.31
CA GLY A 170 -13.96 -32.05 -6.39
C GLY A 170 -14.79 -30.78 -6.43
N GLY A 171 -14.28 -29.61 -6.06
CA GLY A 171 -14.74 -28.30 -6.58
C GLY A 171 -16.19 -27.84 -6.35
N ASP A 172 -17.09 -28.69 -5.85
CA ASP A 172 -18.55 -28.48 -5.86
C ASP A 172 -19.06 -27.47 -4.81
N GLY A 173 -18.18 -26.61 -4.30
CA GLY A 173 -18.52 -25.63 -3.26
C GLY A 173 -18.78 -26.24 -1.87
N ALA A 174 -18.69 -27.57 -1.73
CA ALA A 174 -18.74 -28.23 -0.44
C ALA A 174 -17.49 -27.88 0.38
N ARG A 175 -17.68 -27.20 1.51
CA ARG A 175 -16.61 -26.84 2.43
C ARG A 175 -15.87 -28.12 2.87
N PRO A 176 -14.53 -28.20 2.79
CA PRO A 176 -13.80 -29.38 3.24
C PRO A 176 -14.11 -29.62 4.72
N CYS A 177 -14.91 -30.64 4.98
CA CYS A 177 -15.28 -31.06 6.33
C CYS A 177 -14.24 -32.08 6.77
N TRP A 178 -13.29 -31.67 7.62
CA TRP A 178 -12.28 -32.57 8.20
C TRP A 178 -12.87 -33.87 8.74
N ARG A 179 -14.14 -33.80 9.20
CA ARG A 179 -14.96 -34.92 9.66
C ARG A 179 -15.06 -36.11 8.67
N VAL A 180 -14.86 -35.89 7.36
CA VAL A 180 -14.88 -36.95 6.33
C VAL A 180 -13.65 -37.87 6.44
N LEU A 181 -12.48 -37.34 6.80
CA LEU A 181 -11.28 -38.14 7.06
C LEU A 181 -11.38 -39.02 8.32
N TYR A 182 -12.42 -38.80 9.14
CA TYR A 182 -12.58 -39.42 10.46
C TYR A 182 -13.86 -40.27 10.58
N LYS A 183 -14.45 -40.78 9.48
CA LYS A 183 -15.60 -41.70 9.58
C LYS A 183 -15.18 -43.04 10.25
N PRO A 184 -15.98 -43.65 11.15
CA PRO A 184 -15.50 -44.64 12.13
C PRO A 184 -15.81 -46.12 11.76
N PRO A 185 -15.25 -47.11 12.52
CA PRO A 185 -14.50 -46.93 13.76
C PRO A 185 -13.01 -47.24 13.62
N LEU A 186 -12.22 -46.19 13.48
CA LEU A 186 -10.81 -46.25 13.88
C LEU A 186 -10.74 -46.24 15.41
N LYS A 187 -9.99 -47.18 15.99
CA LYS A 187 -9.77 -47.24 17.44
C LYS A 187 -9.16 -45.92 17.91
N LYS A 188 -9.59 -45.39 19.06
CA LYS A 188 -9.17 -44.09 19.62
C LYS A 188 -7.65 -43.86 19.59
N ARG A 189 -6.86 -44.89 19.88
CA ARG A 189 -5.39 -44.83 19.81
C ARG A 189 -4.85 -44.58 18.39
N THR A 190 -5.48 -45.16 17.37
CA THR A 190 -5.10 -44.99 15.96
C THR A 190 -5.40 -43.56 15.49
N VAL A 191 -6.55 -43.00 15.89
CA VAL A 191 -6.90 -41.61 15.59
C VAL A 191 -5.95 -40.64 16.28
N ASP A 192 -5.64 -40.87 17.56
CA ASP A 192 -4.71 -40.05 18.33
C ASP A 192 -3.29 -40.09 17.74
N LEU A 193 -2.83 -41.27 17.29
CA LEU A 193 -1.54 -41.42 16.60
C LEU A 193 -1.54 -40.72 15.22
N GLN A 194 -2.63 -40.86 14.45
CA GLN A 194 -2.78 -40.17 13.18
C GLN A 194 -2.74 -38.64 13.36
N TRP A 195 -3.45 -38.14 14.36
CA TRP A 195 -3.46 -36.73 14.76
C TRP A 195 -2.08 -36.23 15.13
N ARG A 196 -1.37 -36.92 16.03
CA ARG A 196 -0.02 -36.53 16.47
C ARG A 196 1.01 -36.54 15.35
N ILE A 197 0.92 -37.48 14.42
CA ILE A 197 1.85 -37.52 13.28
C ILE A 197 1.54 -36.39 12.30
N LEU A 198 0.26 -36.13 11.98
CA LEU A 198 -0.12 -35.10 11.01
C LEU A 198 0.12 -33.68 11.55
N HIS A 199 -0.34 -33.41 12.78
CA HIS A 199 -0.29 -32.08 13.38
C HIS A 199 0.97 -31.83 14.21
N GLY A 200 1.70 -32.89 14.60
CA GLY A 200 2.98 -32.78 15.30
C GLY A 200 4.14 -32.97 14.34
N ALA A 201 4.49 -34.22 14.06
CA ALA A 201 5.73 -34.57 13.37
C ALA A 201 5.85 -33.96 11.96
N VAL A 202 4.79 -34.08 11.13
CA VAL A 202 4.81 -33.56 9.75
C VAL A 202 4.82 -32.03 9.74
N ALA A 203 3.99 -31.39 10.56
CA ALA A 203 3.95 -29.93 10.67
C ALA A 203 5.28 -29.34 11.17
N LEU A 204 5.90 -30.00 12.16
CA LEU A 204 7.18 -29.58 12.71
C LEU A 204 8.33 -29.77 11.71
N ASN A 205 8.39 -30.90 11.01
CA ASN A 205 9.41 -31.13 9.99
C ASN A 205 9.29 -30.14 8.82
N ALA A 206 8.08 -29.78 8.40
CA ALA A 206 7.85 -28.78 7.37
C ALA A 206 8.23 -27.36 7.82
N LEU A 207 8.19 -27.07 9.12
CA LEU A 207 8.70 -25.81 9.67
C LEU A 207 10.23 -25.84 9.75
N LEU A 208 10.80 -26.91 10.27
CA LEU A 208 12.25 -27.06 10.46
C LEU A 208 13.01 -27.07 9.13
N SER A 209 12.47 -27.67 8.08
CA SER A 209 13.08 -27.66 6.74
C SER A 209 13.23 -26.25 6.15
N ARG A 210 12.35 -25.32 6.55
CA ARG A 210 12.45 -23.91 6.15
C ARG A 210 13.49 -23.14 6.96
N MET A 211 13.82 -23.62 8.15
CA MET A 211 14.79 -22.99 9.05
C MET A 211 16.18 -23.61 8.91
N ASN A 212 16.27 -24.86 8.50
CA ASN A 212 17.50 -25.64 8.37
C ASN A 212 17.47 -26.47 7.08
N THR A 213 18.36 -26.14 6.14
CA THR A 213 18.47 -26.79 4.84
C THR A 213 18.96 -28.24 4.90
N ALA A 214 19.49 -28.69 6.04
CA ALA A 214 19.85 -30.09 6.26
C ALA A 214 18.62 -30.99 6.52
N VAL A 215 17.46 -30.41 6.83
CA VAL A 215 16.20 -31.13 7.04
C VAL A 215 15.37 -31.03 5.77
N SER A 216 15.16 -32.15 5.08
CA SER A 216 14.32 -32.20 3.88
C SER A 216 12.83 -32.23 4.26
N ASP A 217 12.01 -31.45 3.55
CA ASP A 217 10.55 -31.57 3.59
C ASP A 217 10.00 -32.57 2.57
N GLN A 218 10.89 -33.27 1.85
CA GLN A 218 10.53 -34.24 0.82
C GLN A 218 10.49 -35.67 1.38
N CYS A 219 9.69 -36.51 0.73
CA CYS A 219 9.62 -37.93 0.99
C CYS A 219 10.97 -38.59 0.72
N PRO A 220 11.51 -39.39 1.67
CA PRO A 220 12.72 -40.17 1.41
C PRO A 220 12.48 -41.34 0.43
N PHE A 221 11.22 -41.68 0.12
CA PHE A 221 10.84 -42.80 -0.74
C PHE A 221 10.34 -42.38 -2.12
N CYS A 222 9.84 -41.15 -2.27
CA CYS A 222 9.26 -40.63 -3.50
C CYS A 222 9.95 -39.31 -3.84
N SER A 223 10.74 -39.27 -4.90
CA SER A 223 11.41 -38.04 -5.33
C SER A 223 10.38 -37.01 -5.78
N GLY A 224 10.28 -35.88 -5.07
CA GLY A 224 9.47 -34.72 -5.48
C GLY A 224 8.20 -34.45 -4.67
N GLU A 225 7.84 -35.33 -3.73
CA GLU A 225 6.63 -35.19 -2.92
C GLU A 225 6.94 -34.73 -1.49
N ARG A 226 6.17 -33.76 -0.96
CA ARG A 226 6.40 -33.26 0.41
C ARG A 226 5.89 -34.27 1.45
N LEU A 227 6.48 -34.30 2.65
CA LEU A 227 6.07 -35.16 3.78
C LEU A 227 4.55 -35.14 4.03
N CYS A 228 3.84 -34.05 3.73
CA CYS A 228 2.38 -33.99 3.79
C CYS A 228 1.64 -34.90 2.77
N SER A 229 2.17 -35.12 1.56
CA SER A 229 1.55 -36.00 0.55
C SER A 229 1.86 -37.49 0.79
N THR A 230 3.00 -37.78 1.43
CA THR A 230 3.47 -39.16 1.69
C THR A 230 2.47 -40.06 2.41
N ARG A 231 1.55 -39.50 3.19
CA ARG A 231 0.64 -40.30 4.01
C ARG A 231 -0.67 -40.69 3.31
N THR A 232 -0.97 -40.09 2.17
CA THR A 232 -2.21 -40.37 1.42
C THR A 232 -1.94 -40.93 0.03
N GLU A 233 -0.77 -40.67 -0.57
CA GLU A 233 -0.49 -40.93 -2.00
C GLU A 233 0.80 -41.74 -2.24
N CYS A 234 1.54 -42.15 -1.20
CA CYS A 234 2.74 -42.98 -1.40
C CYS A 234 2.35 -44.42 -1.74
N GLU A 235 2.55 -44.82 -2.99
CA GLU A 235 2.26 -46.18 -3.51
C GLU A 235 2.89 -47.29 -2.65
N ARG A 236 4.00 -47.02 -1.96
CA ARG A 236 4.69 -47.99 -1.07
C ARG A 236 4.13 -48.06 0.35
N LEU A 237 3.27 -47.12 0.75
CA LEU A 237 2.65 -47.05 2.08
C LEU A 237 1.13 -47.30 2.04
N THR A 238 0.53 -47.31 0.85
CA THR A 238 -0.82 -47.85 0.60
C THR A 238 -0.76 -49.38 0.62
N PHE A 239 -1.40 -50.00 1.61
CA PHE A 239 -1.74 -51.43 1.62
C PHE A 239 -3.11 -51.65 0.98
#